data_AF-A0A843GR86-F1
#
_entry.id   AF-A0A843GR86-F1
#
_cell.length_a   1.000
_cell.length_b   1.000
_cell.length_c   1.000
_cell.angle_alpha   90.00
_cell.angle_beta   90.00
_cell.angle_gamma   90.00
#
_symmetry.space_group_name_H-M   'P 1'
#
loop_
_entity.id
_entity.type
_entity.pdbx_description
1 polymer ?
#
loop_
_entity_poly.entity_id
_entity_poly.type
_entity_poly.pdbx_seq_one_letter_code
_entity_poly.pdbx_strand_id
1 'polypeptide(L)'
;MKENTKTVFNYLKEHDGEDIIANDIAEATGLPIKSVNGIVTAALCRKGKDYAVRVPGEIEVTDEEGNVSHKAIKFIKLTDKGRESTVESIEAEELAAAQAKLAAKNAE
;
A
#
# COMPACT_ATOMS: atom_id res chain seq x y z
N MET A 1 1.90 -8.65 -10.02
CA MET A 1 1.21 -8.35 -8.75
C MET A 1 0.01 -9.26 -8.56
N LYS A 2 -0.35 -9.61 -7.30
CA LYS A 2 -1.62 -10.32 -7.02
C LYS A 2 -2.82 -9.37 -7.15
N GLU A 3 -3.99 -9.89 -7.46
CA GLU A 3 -5.22 -9.10 -7.69
C GLU A 3 -5.53 -8.11 -6.56
N ASN A 4 -5.62 -8.58 -5.31
CA ASN A 4 -5.84 -7.70 -4.15
C ASN A 4 -4.76 -6.63 -3.98
N THR A 5 -3.52 -6.89 -4.42
CA THR A 5 -2.45 -5.88 -4.39
C THR A 5 -2.70 -4.79 -5.41
N LYS A 6 -3.22 -5.14 -6.60
CA LYS A 6 -3.63 -4.17 -7.62
C LYS A 6 -4.77 -3.30 -7.09
N THR A 7 -5.78 -3.93 -6.48
CA THR A 7 -6.92 -3.22 -5.87
C THR A 7 -6.46 -2.19 -4.84
N VAL A 8 -5.61 -2.60 -3.88
CA VAL A 8 -5.08 -1.68 -2.86
C VAL A 8 -4.23 -0.57 -3.48
N PHE A 9 -3.39 -0.89 -4.47
CA PHE A 9 -2.53 0.11 -5.12
C PHE A 9 -3.34 1.13 -5.93
N ASN A 10 -4.33 0.68 -6.70
CA ASN A 10 -5.22 1.56 -7.46
C ASN A 10 -6.00 2.48 -6.53
N TYR A 11 -6.55 1.95 -5.44
CA TYR A 11 -7.23 2.77 -4.45
C TYR A 11 -6.32 3.88 -3.89
N LEU A 12 -5.07 3.55 -3.51
CA LEU A 12 -4.10 4.56 -3.06
C LEU A 12 -3.75 5.60 -4.13
N LYS A 13 -3.83 5.23 -5.42
CA LYS A 13 -3.60 6.11 -6.57
C LYS A 13 -4.76 7.05 -6.81
N GLU A 14 -5.98 6.55 -6.70
CA GLU A 14 -7.22 7.33 -6.86
C GLU A 14 -7.39 8.35 -5.73
N HIS A 15 -6.90 8.01 -4.53
CA HIS A 15 -6.95 8.84 -3.33
C HIS A 15 -5.58 9.45 -2.96
N ASP A 16 -4.71 9.68 -3.95
CA ASP A 16 -3.38 10.22 -3.69
C ASP A 16 -3.46 11.65 -3.14
N GLY A 17 -2.82 11.86 -1.99
CA GLY A 17 -2.84 13.13 -1.26
C GLY A 17 -3.86 13.19 -0.13
N GLU A 18 -4.79 12.24 -0.05
CA GLU A 18 -5.70 12.10 1.08
C GLU A 18 -5.03 11.36 2.25
N ASP A 19 -5.52 11.63 3.46
CA ASP A 19 -5.04 11.00 4.69
C ASP A 19 -5.71 9.62 4.87
N ILE A 20 -5.35 8.69 3.99
CA ILE A 20 -5.90 7.33 3.94
C ILE A 20 -5.25 6.42 4.99
N ILE A 21 -6.08 5.66 5.71
CA ILE A 21 -5.64 4.64 6.66
C ILE A 21 -6.02 3.24 6.18
N ALA A 22 -5.42 2.23 6.79
CA ALA A 22 -5.67 0.84 6.39
C ALA A 22 -7.14 0.43 6.53
N ASN A 23 -7.88 1.03 7.47
CA ASN A 23 -9.31 0.82 7.65
C ASN A 23 -10.11 1.33 6.45
N ASP A 24 -9.87 2.56 5.99
CA ASP A 24 -10.58 3.12 4.83
C ASP A 24 -10.41 2.22 3.60
N ILE A 25 -9.18 1.75 3.35
CA ILE A 25 -8.91 0.82 2.25
C ILE A 25 -9.67 -0.49 2.45
N ALA A 26 -9.70 -1.05 3.67
CA ALA A 26 -10.41 -2.29 3.96
C ALA A 26 -11.92 -2.15 3.73
N GLU A 27 -12.50 -1.03 4.16
CA GLU A 27 -13.91 -0.70 3.98
C GLU A 27 -14.26 -0.48 2.51
N ALA A 28 -13.45 0.29 1.79
CA ALA A 28 -13.67 0.57 0.38
C ALA A 28 -13.49 -0.65 -0.53
N THR A 29 -12.52 -1.52 -0.23
CA THR A 29 -12.19 -2.69 -1.06
C THR A 29 -12.90 -3.97 -0.62
N GLY A 30 -13.55 -3.97 0.55
CA GLY A 30 -14.12 -5.17 1.17
C GLY A 30 -13.06 -6.19 1.62
N LEU A 31 -11.77 -5.83 1.60
CA LEU A 31 -10.69 -6.72 2.00
C LEU A 31 -10.54 -6.73 3.53
N PRO A 32 -10.20 -7.88 4.14
CA PRO A 32 -9.90 -7.92 5.56
C PRO A 32 -8.75 -6.97 5.91
N ILE A 33 -8.90 -6.20 6.99
CA ILE A 33 -7.89 -5.23 7.45
C ILE A 33 -6.50 -5.86 7.64
N LYS A 34 -6.43 -7.12 8.09
CA LYS A 34 -5.17 -7.87 8.20
C LYS A 34 -4.51 -8.11 6.83
N SER A 35 -5.32 -8.42 5.82
CA SER A 35 -4.85 -8.60 4.45
C SER A 35 -4.35 -7.29 3.86
N VAL A 36 -5.08 -6.19 4.03
CA VAL A 36 -4.65 -4.85 3.60
C VAL A 36 -3.31 -4.48 4.24
N ASN A 37 -3.20 -4.63 5.56
CA ASN A 37 -1.94 -4.37 6.27
C ASN A 37 -0.77 -5.22 5.76
N GLY A 38 -1.02 -6.50 5.49
CA GLY A 38 -0.03 -7.41 4.91
C GLY A 38 0.39 -6.98 3.50
N ILE A 39 -0.56 -6.59 2.65
CA ILE A 39 -0.31 -6.11 1.29
C ILE A 39 0.53 -4.83 1.31
N VAL A 40 0.10 -3.82 2.07
CA VAL A 40 0.82 -2.53 2.18
C VAL A 40 2.25 -2.78 2.65
N THR A 41 2.42 -3.56 3.72
CA THR A 41 3.75 -3.77 4.31
C THR A 41 4.66 -4.64 3.41
N ALA A 42 4.16 -5.75 2.87
CA ALA A 42 5.00 -6.73 2.17
C ALA A 42 5.13 -6.47 0.66
N ALA A 43 4.13 -5.84 0.04
CA ALA A 43 4.07 -5.64 -1.40
C ALA A 43 4.30 -4.19 -1.85
N LEU A 44 4.05 -3.19 -0.98
CA LEU A 44 4.18 -1.77 -1.36
C LEU A 44 5.32 -1.06 -0.62
N CYS A 45 5.49 -1.32 0.68
CA CYS A 45 6.50 -0.66 1.53
C CYS A 45 7.82 -1.45 1.67
N ARG A 46 7.93 -2.65 1.08
CA ARG A 46 9.12 -3.48 1.24
C ARG A 46 10.31 -2.84 0.50
N LYS A 47 11.49 -2.90 1.13
CA LYS A 47 12.77 -2.47 0.54
C LYS A 47 12.96 -3.06 -0.85
N GLY A 48 13.15 -2.20 -1.85
CA GLY A 48 13.31 -2.53 -3.27
C GLY A 48 12.04 -2.34 -4.10
N LYS A 49 10.88 -2.15 -3.46
CA LYS A 49 9.62 -1.78 -4.13
C LYS A 49 9.30 -0.32 -3.87
N ASP A 50 9.26 0.07 -2.59
CA ASP A 50 9.15 1.46 -2.10
C ASP A 50 8.08 2.29 -2.85
N TYR A 51 6.92 1.68 -3.13
CA TYR A 51 5.78 2.31 -3.82
C TYR A 51 4.87 3.08 -2.87
N ALA A 52 4.86 2.70 -1.59
CA ALA A 52 4.10 3.37 -0.56
C ALA A 52 4.90 3.44 0.74
N VAL A 53 4.55 4.39 1.60
CA VAL A 53 5.12 4.58 2.93
C VAL A 53 4.03 4.73 3.97
N ARG A 54 4.33 4.28 5.20
CA ARG A 54 3.44 4.44 6.35
C ARG A 54 3.95 5.58 7.20
N VAL A 55 3.23 6.69 7.20
CA VAL A 55 3.57 7.88 7.95
C VAL A 55 2.80 7.86 9.27
N PRO A 56 3.48 7.91 10.44
CA PRO A 56 2.77 8.04 11.71
C PRO A 56 2.07 9.40 11.76
N GLY A 57 0.86 9.41 12.28
CA GLY A 57 0.09 10.62 12.50
C GLY A 57 -0.97 10.40 13.56
N GLU A 58 -1.79 11.42 13.78
CA GLU A 58 -2.80 11.42 14.82
C GLU A 58 -4.11 11.91 14.19
N ILE A 59 -5.20 11.22 14.50
CA ILE A 59 -6.54 11.73 14.20
C ILE A 59 -7.23 12.14 15.48
N GLU A 60 -7.96 13.23 15.37
CA GLU A 60 -8.88 13.68 16.39
C GLU A 60 -10.21 12.94 16.21
N VAL A 61 -10.61 12.20 17.24
CA VAL A 61 -11.90 11.51 17.29
C VAL A 61 -12.73 12.20 18.35
N THR A 62 -13.87 12.75 17.95
CA THR A 62 -14.86 13.30 18.88
C THR A 62 -15.92 12.24 19.12
N ASP A 63 -16.07 11.81 20.37
CA ASP A 63 -17.13 10.89 20.79
C ASP A 63 -18.49 11.62 20.86
N GLU A 64 -19.60 10.86 20.90
CA GLU A 64 -20.98 11.41 20.93
C GLU A 64 -21.24 12.35 22.12
N GLU A 65 -20.43 12.26 23.17
CA GLU A 65 -20.45 13.14 24.36
C GLU A 65 -19.63 14.43 24.20
N GLY A 66 -19.07 14.69 23.01
CA GLY A 66 -18.26 15.88 22.72
C GLY A 66 -16.82 15.81 23.26
N ASN A 67 -16.38 14.64 23.74
CA ASN A 67 -15.03 14.42 24.22
C ASN A 67 -14.08 14.21 23.05
N VAL A 68 -12.98 14.98 23.03
CA VAL A 68 -11.96 14.93 21.98
C VAL A 68 -10.84 13.99 22.41
N SER A 69 -10.62 12.92 21.66
CA SER A 69 -9.54 11.94 21.88
C SER A 69 -8.59 11.91 20.68
N HIS A 70 -7.28 11.98 20.93
CA HIS A 70 -6.26 11.78 19.89
C HIS A 70 -5.89 10.30 19.78
N LYS A 71 -6.02 9.73 18.57
CA LYS A 71 -5.58 8.36 18.28
C LYS A 71 -4.39 8.39 17.35
N ALA A 72 -3.28 7.82 17.82
CA ALA A 72 -2.12 7.58 16.98
C ALA A 72 -2.45 6.52 15.93
N ILE A 73 -2.36 6.90 14.66
CA ILE A 73 -2.62 6.04 13.52
C ILE A 73 -1.48 6.13 12.49
N LYS A 74 -1.56 5.32 11.44
CA LYS A 74 -0.57 5.30 10.37
C LYS A 74 -1.27 5.55 9.04
N PHE A 75 -1.00 6.71 8.47
CA PHE A 75 -1.43 7.07 7.14
C PHE A 75 -0.60 6.33 6.11
N ILE A 76 -1.23 5.95 5.01
CA ILE A 76 -0.59 5.25 3.89
C ILE A 76 -0.52 6.25 2.74
N LYS A 77 0.70 6.63 2.37
CA LYS A 77 0.94 7.58 1.28
C LYS A 77 1.75 6.93 0.19
N LEU A 78 1.46 7.26 -1.07
CA LEU A 78 2.32 6.87 -2.18
C LEU A 78 3.63 7.65 -2.11
N THR A 79 4.73 6.98 -2.46
CA THR A 79 6.02 7.63 -2.72
C THR A 79 6.03 8.23 -4.12
N ASP A 80 7.05 9.02 -4.46
CA ASP A 80 7.25 9.50 -5.83
C ASP A 80 7.27 8.33 -6.83
N LYS A 81 8.01 7.26 -6.51
CA LYS A 81 8.02 6.03 -7.33
C LYS A 81 6.62 5.43 -7.47
N GLY A 82 5.84 5.38 -6.40
CA GLY A 82 4.45 4.90 -6.43
C GLY A 82 3.54 5.76 -7.31
N ARG A 83 3.72 7.08 -7.28
CA ARG A 83 2.95 8.04 -8.10
C ARG A 83 3.33 7.98 -9.57
N GLU A 84 4.57 7.67 -9.89
CA GLU A 84 5.02 7.54 -11.28
C GLU A 84 4.72 6.14 -11.85
N SER A 85 4.59 5.14 -10.98
CA SER A 85 4.32 3.76 -11.39
C SER A 85 2.86 3.50 -11.70
N THR A 86 2.61 2.61 -12.66
CA THR A 86 1.32 1.98 -12.91
C THR A 86 1.36 0.50 -12.54
N VAL A 87 0.20 -0.14 -12.37
CA VAL A 87 0.13 -1.58 -12.11
C VAL A 87 0.92 -2.35 -13.18
N GLU A 88 0.76 -1.99 -14.45
CA GLU A 88 1.44 -2.62 -15.58
C GLU A 88 2.97 -2.50 -15.48
N SER A 89 3.48 -1.31 -15.16
CA SER A 89 4.93 -1.10 -14.98
C SER A 89 5.49 -1.92 -13.83
N ILE A 90 4.76 -2.03 -12.72
CA ILE A 90 5.20 -2.83 -11.57
C ILE A 90 5.17 -4.32 -11.92
N GLU A 91 4.15 -4.78 -12.64
CA GLU A 91 4.07 -6.17 -13.08
C GLU A 91 5.19 -6.53 -14.05
N ALA A 92 5.55 -5.62 -14.96
CA ALA A 92 6.68 -5.79 -15.85
C ALA A 92 8.01 -5.89 -15.07
N GLU A 93 8.21 -5.04 -14.05
CA GLU A 93 9.40 -5.09 -13.19
C GLU A 93 9.47 -6.40 -12.40
N GLU A 94 8.35 -6.87 -11.83
CA GLU A 94 8.28 -8.16 -11.11
C GLU A 94 8.56 -9.35 -12.04
N LEU A 95 8.02 -9.32 -13.27
CA LEU A 95 8.23 -10.37 -14.27
C LEU A 95 9.69 -10.40 -14.74
N ALA A 96 10.27 -9.23 -15.04
CA ALA A 96 11.67 -9.11 -15.42
C ALA A 96 12.61 -9.61 -14.31
N ALA A 97 12.33 -9.25 -13.05
CA ALA A 97 13.11 -9.74 -11.91
C ALA A 97 12.96 -11.26 -11.70
N ALA A 98 11.77 -11.82 -11.96
CA ALA A 98 11.54 -13.26 -11.90
C ALA A 98 12.28 -14.00 -13.02
N GLN A 99 12.24 -13.48 -14.25
CA GLN A 99 12.98 -14.03 -15.40
C GLN A 99 14.49 -13.97 -15.17
N ALA A 100 15.02 -12.87 -14.64
CA ALA A 100 16.44 -12.74 -14.31
C ALA A 100 16.87 -13.76 -13.24
N LYS A 101 16.06 -13.99 -12.21
CA LYS A 101 16.33 -15.03 -11.20
C LYS A 101 16.29 -16.44 -11.78
N LEU A 102 15.35 -16.72 -12.68
CA LEU A 102 15.27 -18.03 -13.35
C LEU A 102 16.48 -18.26 -14.26
N ALA A 103 16.89 -17.24 -15.02
CA ALA A 103 18.09 -17.29 -15.86
C ALA A 103 19.35 -17.54 -15.02
N ALA A 104 19.51 -16.84 -13.89
CA ALA A 104 20.63 -17.05 -12.97
C ALA A 104 20.64 -18.46 -12.38
N LYS A 105 19.46 -19.01 -12.01
CA LYS A 105 19.36 -20.36 -11.45
C LYS A 105 19.64 -21.47 -12.48
N ASN A 106 19.31 -21.24 -13.75
CA ASN A 106 19.55 -22.22 -14.81
C ASN A 106 20.98 -22.14 -15.40
N ALA A 107 21.76 -21.13 -15.01
CA ALA A 107 23.16 -20.97 -15.39
C ALA A 107 24.14 -21.54 -14.35
N GLU A 108 23.62 -22.07 -13.24
CA GLU A 108 24.35 -22.78 -12.17
C GLU A 108 24.17 -24.30 -12.32
#